data_AF-A0A4Y9RMF3-F1
#
_entry.id   AF-A0A4Y9RMF3-F1
#
_cell.length_a   1.000
_cell.length_b   1.000
_cell.length_c   1.000
_cell.angle_alpha   90.00
_cell.angle_beta   90.00
_cell.angle_gamma   90.00
#
_symmetry.space_group_name_H-M   'P 1'
#
loop_
_entity.id
_entity.type
_entity.pdbx_description
1 polymer ?
#
loop_
_entity_poly.entity_id
_entity_poly.type
_entity_poly.pdbx_seq_one_letter_code
_entity_poly.pdbx_strand_id
1 'polypeptide(L)'
;MTDLLDLPARQLVARLACRELSAEAVARAVIERIEAEEGRLKAWSYFNADQVLAQARRLDATSIRGVFHGLPIGVKDLMDTADMPTTYGSPIYAGHRPRFDAAAVAAA
;
A
#
# COMPACT_ATOMS: atom_id res chain seq x y z
N MET A 1 -0.29 -22.18 -11.91
CA MET A 1 -0.76 -20.77 -11.99
C MET A 1 0.32 -19.93 -11.33
N THR A 2 0.80 -18.88 -11.99
CA THR A 2 1.72 -17.91 -11.36
C THR A 2 0.98 -17.19 -10.24
N ASP A 3 1.59 -17.09 -9.06
CA ASP A 3 1.05 -16.30 -7.95
C ASP A 3 0.89 -14.84 -8.42
N LEU A 4 -0.21 -14.20 -8.05
CA LEU A 4 -0.48 -12.81 -8.39
C LEU A 4 0.68 -11.90 -7.96
N LEU A 5 1.28 -12.18 -6.80
CA LEU A 5 2.37 -11.38 -6.24
C LEU A 5 3.75 -11.70 -6.82
N ASP A 6 3.89 -12.78 -7.60
CA ASP A 6 5.13 -13.07 -8.34
C ASP A 6 5.23 -12.26 -9.64
N LEU A 7 4.14 -11.58 -10.04
CA LEU A 7 4.14 -10.73 -11.22
C LEU A 7 4.98 -9.46 -10.98
N PRO A 8 5.82 -9.04 -11.95
CA PRO A 8 6.47 -7.74 -11.89
C PRO A 8 5.45 -6.61 -11.76
N ALA A 9 5.76 -5.57 -10.98
CA ALA A 9 4.87 -4.41 -10.78
C ALA A 9 4.32 -3.82 -12.09
N ARG A 10 5.15 -3.73 -13.15
CA ARG A 10 4.71 -3.27 -14.48
C ARG A 10 3.57 -4.10 -15.09
N GLN A 11 3.52 -5.40 -14.80
CA GLN A 11 2.45 -6.29 -15.28
C GLN A 11 1.19 -6.13 -14.43
N LEU A 12 1.33 -5.96 -13.11
CA LEU A 12 0.19 -5.63 -12.24
C LEU A 12 -0.45 -4.31 -12.65
N VAL A 13 0.36 -3.26 -12.86
CA VAL A 13 -0.09 -1.96 -13.36
C VAL A 13 -0.84 -2.08 -14.68
N ALA A 14 -0.28 -2.81 -15.65
CA ALA A 14 -0.93 -2.99 -16.96
C ALA A 14 -2.31 -3.65 -16.81
N ARG A 15 -2.41 -4.71 -15.99
CA ARG A 15 -3.65 -5.44 -15.74
C ARG A 15 -4.69 -4.65 -14.92
N LEU A 16 -4.24 -3.83 -13.97
CA LEU A 16 -5.09 -2.91 -13.22
C LEU A 16 -5.63 -1.80 -14.14
N ALA A 17 -4.78 -1.26 -15.03
CA ALA A 17 -5.16 -0.19 -15.95
C ALA A 17 -6.23 -0.63 -16.97
N CYS A 18 -6.20 -1.88 -17.44
CA CYS A 18 -7.24 -2.45 -18.30
C CYS A 18 -8.38 -3.15 -17.52
N ARG A 19 -8.37 -3.11 -16.18
CA ARG A 19 -9.35 -3.77 -15.29
C ARG A 19 -9.46 -5.29 -15.46
N GLU A 20 -8.40 -5.93 -15.96
CA GLU A 20 -8.26 -7.39 -15.89
C GLU A 20 -8.09 -7.88 -14.45
N LEU A 21 -7.52 -7.03 -13.59
CA LEU A 21 -7.47 -7.20 -12.14
C LEU A 21 -8.17 -6.03 -11.45
N SER A 22 -8.82 -6.31 -10.32
CA SER A 22 -9.31 -5.27 -9.42
C SER A 22 -8.22 -4.90 -8.40
N ALA A 23 -8.23 -3.64 -7.97
CA ALA A 23 -7.37 -3.18 -6.88
C ALA A 23 -7.65 -3.97 -5.60
N GLU A 24 -8.92 -4.30 -5.30
CA GLU A 24 -9.27 -5.12 -4.14
C GLU A 24 -8.63 -6.52 -4.21
N ALA A 25 -8.59 -7.16 -5.38
CA ALA A 25 -7.99 -8.48 -5.52
C ALA A 25 -6.47 -8.45 -5.24
N VAL A 26 -5.77 -7.44 -5.77
CA VAL A 26 -4.33 -7.25 -5.53
C VAL A 26 -4.08 -6.92 -4.06
N ALA A 27 -4.88 -6.02 -3.47
CA ALA A 27 -4.78 -5.65 -2.06
C ALA A 27 -4.96 -6.85 -1.12
N ARG A 28 -5.96 -7.71 -1.38
CA ARG A 28 -6.19 -8.93 -0.59
C ARG A 28 -5.01 -9.87 -0.62
N ALA A 29 -4.46 -10.14 -1.81
CA ALA A 29 -3.29 -11.00 -1.93
C ALA A 29 -2.09 -10.45 -1.14
N VAL A 30 -1.85 -9.13 -1.21
CA VAL A 30 -0.78 -8.48 -0.43
C VAL A 30 -1.03 -8.58 1.07
N ILE A 31 -2.25 -8.32 1.54
CA ILE A 31 -2.62 -8.41 2.96
C ILE A 31 -2.39 -9.84 3.48
N GLU A 32 -2.88 -10.85 2.76
CA GLU A 32 -2.70 -12.26 3.12
C GLU A 32 -1.22 -12.63 3.25
N ARG A 33 -0.36 -12.15 2.34
CA ARG A 33 1.09 -12.36 2.42
C ARG A 33 1.71 -11.68 3.64
N ILE A 34 1.31 -10.44 3.92
CA ILE A 34 1.82 -9.69 5.07
C ILE A 34 1.44 -10.42 6.36
N GLU A 35 0.17 -10.79 6.52
CA GLU A 35 -0.32 -11.49 7.71
C GLU A 35 0.38 -12.84 7.94
N ALA A 36 0.69 -13.57 6.86
CA ALA A 36 1.41 -14.84 6.94
C ALA A 36 2.89 -14.69 7.35
N GLU A 37 3.56 -13.62 6.92
CA GLU A 37 5.02 -13.47 7.05
C GLU A 37 5.47 -12.50 8.14
N GLU A 38 4.61 -11.57 8.58
CA GLU A 38 5.02 -10.45 9.44
C GLU A 38 5.51 -10.90 10.82
N GLY A 39 4.96 -12.00 11.36
CA GLY A 39 5.45 -12.58 12.61
C GLY A 39 6.93 -12.97 12.57
N ARG A 40 7.43 -13.33 11.38
CA ARG A 40 8.82 -13.73 11.14
C ARG A 40 9.68 -12.56 10.64
N LEU A 41 9.17 -11.78 9.69
CA LEU A 41 9.93 -10.72 9.01
C LEU A 41 10.01 -9.43 9.82
N LYS A 42 8.94 -9.08 10.55
CA LYS A 42 8.82 -7.81 11.30
C LYS A 42 9.15 -6.60 10.42
N ALA A 43 8.59 -6.56 9.21
CA ALA A 43 8.93 -5.60 8.19
C ALA A 43 8.19 -4.26 8.34
N TRP A 44 7.03 -4.24 9.01
CA TRP A 44 6.15 -3.07 9.06
C TRP A 44 6.20 -2.38 10.42
N SER A 45 6.45 -1.06 10.44
CA SER A 45 6.30 -0.25 11.66
C SER A 45 4.82 0.04 11.98
N TYR A 46 3.99 0.14 10.94
CA TYR A 46 2.57 0.32 11.01
C TYR A 46 1.93 -0.34 9.79
N PHE A 47 0.83 -1.06 10.01
CA PHE A 47 0.04 -1.68 8.95
C PHE A 47 -1.43 -1.73 9.37
N ASN A 48 -2.33 -1.39 8.44
CA ASN A 48 -3.77 -1.40 8.65
C ASN A 48 -4.47 -2.01 7.42
N ALA A 49 -4.79 -3.30 7.51
CA ALA A 49 -5.43 -4.05 6.42
C ALA A 49 -6.78 -3.45 5.99
N ASP A 50 -7.58 -2.99 6.94
CA ASP A 50 -8.90 -2.41 6.66
C ASP A 50 -8.77 -1.10 5.87
N GLN A 51 -7.80 -0.25 6.21
CA GLN A 51 -7.50 0.98 5.49
C GLN A 51 -7.08 0.69 4.05
N VAL A 52 -6.22 -0.31 3.85
CA VAL A 52 -5.77 -0.76 2.51
C VAL A 52 -6.95 -1.29 1.68
N LEU A 53 -7.79 -2.16 2.23
CA LEU A 53 -8.97 -2.68 1.52
C LEU A 53 -9.98 -1.58 1.18
N ALA A 54 -10.21 -0.65 2.11
CA ALA A 54 -11.12 0.47 1.88
C ALA A 54 -10.61 1.40 0.77
N GLN A 55 -9.30 1.66 0.71
CA GLN A 55 -8.68 2.42 -0.39
C GLN A 55 -8.82 1.69 -1.73
N ALA A 56 -8.52 0.38 -1.76
CA ALA A 56 -8.60 -0.43 -2.96
C ALA A 56 -10.02 -0.45 -3.56
N ARG A 57 -11.04 -0.67 -2.74
CA ARG A 57 -12.46 -0.63 -3.16
C ARG A 57 -12.87 0.72 -3.74
N ARG A 58 -12.38 1.83 -3.16
CA ARG A 58 -12.63 3.16 -3.72
C ARG A 58 -11.99 3.33 -5.08
N LEU A 59 -10.78 2.82 -5.27
CA LEU A 59 -10.07 2.90 -6.56
C LEU A 59 -10.80 2.10 -7.64
N ASP A 60 -11.34 0.92 -7.33
CA ASP A 60 -12.16 0.12 -8.25
C ASP A 60 -13.43 0.84 -8.70
N ALA A 61 -14.03 1.64 -7.81
CA ALA A 61 -15.25 2.41 -8.08
C ALA A 61 -15.00 3.73 -8.85
N THR A 62 -13.75 4.11 -9.12
CA THR A 62 -13.39 5.37 -9.77
C THR A 62 -12.76 5.16 -11.15
N SER A 63 -12.61 6.26 -11.90
CA SER A 63 -11.80 6.23 -13.12
C SER A 63 -10.33 5.98 -12.79
N ILE A 64 -9.63 5.29 -13.69
CA ILE A 64 -8.18 5.07 -13.58
C ILE A 64 -7.44 6.42 -13.57
N ARG A 65 -6.53 6.62 -12.62
CA ARG A 65 -5.73 7.84 -12.47
C ARG A 65 -4.25 7.51 -12.25
N GLY A 66 -3.39 8.02 -13.12
CA GLY A 66 -1.94 7.84 -13.00
C GLY A 66 -1.48 6.39 -13.21
N VAL A 67 -0.17 6.19 -13.16
CA VAL A 67 0.47 4.89 -13.46
C VAL A 67 0.41 3.90 -12.30
N PHE A 68 0.12 4.36 -11.07
CA PHE A 68 0.04 3.50 -9.89
C PHE A 68 -1.40 3.21 -9.43
N HIS A 69 -2.41 3.52 -10.24
CA HIS A 69 -3.81 3.29 -9.89
C HIS A 69 -4.04 1.83 -9.44
N GLY A 70 -4.37 1.65 -8.16
CA GLY A 70 -4.68 0.34 -7.58
C GLY A 70 -3.46 -0.54 -7.26
N LEU A 71 -2.23 -0.07 -7.49
CA LEU A 71 -1.02 -0.80 -7.12
C LEU A 71 -0.67 -0.52 -5.65
N PRO A 72 -0.59 -1.53 -4.76
CA PRO A 72 -0.13 -1.33 -3.39
C PRO A 72 1.33 -0.90 -3.36
N ILE A 73 1.64 0.09 -2.51
CA ILE A 73 3.00 0.59 -2.29
C ILE A 73 3.34 0.52 -0.80
N GLY A 74 4.58 0.13 -0.49
CA GLY A 74 5.13 0.21 0.86
C GLY A 74 5.90 1.52 1.03
N VAL A 75 5.64 2.25 2.11
CA VAL A 75 6.32 3.51 2.43
C VAL A 75 7.23 3.30 3.64
N LYS A 76 8.51 3.68 3.50
CA LYS A 76 9.46 3.60 4.61
C LYS A 76 9.07 4.60 5.70
N ASP A 77 9.17 4.21 6.97
CA ASP A 77 8.96 5.05 8.15
C ASP A 77 10.07 6.11 8.34
N LEU A 78 10.28 6.91 7.30
CA LEU A 78 11.10 8.12 7.20
C LEU A 78 10.40 9.17 6.33
N MET A 79 9.28 8.80 5.71
CA MET A 79 8.47 9.63 4.82
C MET A 79 7.16 9.88 5.53
N ASP A 80 6.81 11.16 5.70
CA ASP A 80 5.56 11.55 6.35
C ASP A 80 4.35 11.01 5.58
N THR A 81 3.41 10.45 6.33
CA THR A 81 2.09 9.98 5.86
C THR A 81 1.01 10.64 6.71
N ALA A 82 0.16 11.47 6.12
CA ALA A 82 -0.83 12.26 6.85
C ALA A 82 -1.95 11.40 7.45
N ASP A 83 -2.24 10.24 6.84
CA ASP A 83 -3.29 9.32 7.24
C ASP A 83 -2.79 8.14 8.10
N MET A 84 -1.50 8.13 8.45
CA MET A 84 -0.85 7.07 9.24
C MET A 84 0.15 7.69 10.25
N PRO A 85 0.62 6.95 11.27
CA PRO A 85 1.74 7.42 12.08
C PRO A 85 3.06 7.36 11.29
N THR A 86 3.97 8.29 11.59
CA THR A 86 5.37 8.24 11.12
C THR A 86 6.28 8.46 12.33
N THR A 87 7.06 7.44 12.70
CA THR A 87 7.84 7.43 13.94
C THR A 87 9.35 7.55 13.71
N TYR A 88 9.79 7.61 12.47
CA TYR A 88 11.20 7.73 12.08
C TYR A 88 12.10 6.64 12.70
N GLY A 89 11.53 5.49 13.05
CA GLY A 89 12.22 4.43 13.78
C GLY A 89 12.76 4.82 15.16
N SER A 90 12.22 5.85 15.82
CA SER A 90 12.71 6.36 17.10
C SER A 90 11.60 6.56 18.14
N PRO A 91 11.80 6.12 19.40
CA PRO A 91 10.83 6.33 20.49
C PRO A 91 10.50 7.79 20.78
N ILE A 92 11.37 8.73 20.39
CA ILE A 92 11.13 10.19 20.55
C ILE A 92 9.86 10.62 19.81
N TYR A 93 9.53 9.92 18.71
CA TYR A 93 8.38 10.21 17.87
C TYR A 93 7.23 9.21 18.08
N ALA A 94 7.19 8.55 19.25
CA ALA A 94 6.07 7.67 19.59
C ALA A 94 4.75 8.45 19.53
N GLY A 95 3.80 7.95 18.71
CA GLY A 95 2.50 8.59 18.50
C GLY A 95 2.51 9.81 17.58
N HIS A 96 3.64 10.14 16.95
CA HIS A 96 3.72 11.23 15.98
C HIS A 96 2.82 10.96 14.76
N ARG A 97 2.01 11.97 14.41
CA ARG A 97 1.09 11.95 13.27
C ARG A 97 1.36 13.20 12.43
N PRO A 98 2.05 13.06 11.28
CA PRO A 98 2.28 14.18 10.38
C PRO A 98 0.98 14.85 9.94
N ARG A 99 1.03 16.16 9.70
CA ARG A 99 -0.12 16.91 9.17
C ARG A 99 -0.29 16.75 7.66
N PHE A 100 0.80 16.44 6.95
CA PHE A 100 0.85 16.37 5.51
C PHE A 100 1.74 15.20 5.08
N ASP A 101 1.50 14.69 3.88
CA ASP A 101 2.37 13.70 3.26
C ASP A 101 3.71 14.33 2.85
N ALA A 102 4.77 13.54 2.88
CA ALA A 102 5.98 13.87 2.14
C ALA A 102 5.65 13.99 0.64
N ALA A 103 6.34 14.88 -0.09
CA ALA A 103 6.02 15.17 -1.49
C ALA A 103 6.03 13.92 -2.40
N ALA A 104 6.92 12.96 -2.13
CA ALA A 104 6.97 11.71 -2.88
C ALA A 104 5.79 10.77 -2.59
N VAL A 105 5.23 10.82 -1.38
CA VAL A 105 4.03 10.05 -0.99
C VAL A 105 2.79 10.68 -1.63
N ALA A 106 2.67 12.01 -1.59
CA ALA A 106 1.57 12.75 -2.20
C ALA A 106 1.49 12.60 -3.73
N ALA A 107 2.60 12.25 -4.38
CA ALA A 107 2.69 12.07 -5.83
C ALA A 107 2.35 10.65 -6.31
N ALA A 108 2.18 9.70 -5.39
CA ALA A 108 1.85 8.31 -5.69
C ALA A 108 0.35 8.12 -5.98
#